data_AF-A0A7M7HQ83-F1
#
_entry.id   AF-A0A7M7HQ83-F1
#
_cell.length_a   1.000
_cell.length_b   1.000
_cell.length_c   1.000
_cell.angle_alpha   90.00
_cell.angle_beta   90.00
_cell.angle_gamma   90.00
#
_symmetry.space_group_name_H-M   'P 1'
#
loop_
_entity.id
_entity.type
_entity.pdbx_description
1 polymer ?
#
loop_
_entity_poly.entity_id
_entity_poly.type
_entity_poly.pdbx_seq_one_letter_code
_entity_poly.pdbx_strand_id
1 'polypeptide(L)'
;MKFDGVKNAPILLLMVTTIAVDRCSAQLPTPSAINFIGIGYNILEGNPEGGELGSGGVDPGLLVSRRILELSYDNAKLSSDSQYRVPDEVYFVPRSSAYTSSSRTTFHGTQSYASKLSAQVDVSGSYSSVFTNVEFAASARYETISNRMSSQGSVFFATQTIRNLGNARYLTELARPNGYALNNGFISDACSLPNSYNEAAYMQFLNAWGTHIVIEVDLGTREGTNYEESRSSFVEYASTQVSASLSAAGSYAGYSASIAVNMDSFNSGMESGTSFGSTYSSYTVGSSELNEPIKLELIGLHEVFDEKYWTLLSTYIGSGHCTSSFQRSSVGSNVLTAMQNYANYASIAERTGDGQVLIPLTWPDGTYGLPKPTSGCPNSEFTWPEGYRHHDTEDDNSNNQWSNPLNLAGSFSRNNMRHHFCMKTTSVVDSNLQWSWQPGSYCIYKYNSCPAGQRNDSNEELVSLGQRR
;
A
#
# COMPACT_ATOMS: atom_id res chain seq x y z
N MET A 1 -79.30 -20.91 70.98
CA MET A 1 -78.11 -20.34 71.64
C MET A 1 -76.88 -20.96 71.01
N LYS A 2 -75.85 -20.14 70.82
CA LYS A 2 -74.63 -20.37 70.04
C LYS A 2 -73.69 -21.41 70.66
N PHE A 3 -73.05 -22.16 69.75
CA PHE A 3 -71.67 -22.69 69.67
C PHE A 3 -70.86 -22.97 70.96
N ASP A 4 -70.31 -24.19 71.07
CA ASP A 4 -68.88 -24.44 70.80
C ASP A 4 -68.55 -25.95 70.83
N GLY A 5 -67.69 -26.43 69.91
CA GLY A 5 -67.35 -27.86 69.87
C GLY A 5 -66.45 -28.34 68.73
N VAL A 6 -65.17 -27.95 68.79
CA VAL A 6 -63.95 -28.70 68.41
C VAL A 6 -63.63 -29.01 66.92
N LYS A 7 -62.38 -28.67 66.60
CA LYS A 7 -61.66 -28.73 65.31
C LYS A 7 -61.19 -30.14 64.96
N ASN A 8 -61.27 -30.51 63.68
CA ASN A 8 -60.47 -31.58 63.06
C ASN A 8 -59.60 -30.99 61.95
N ALA A 9 -58.30 -31.31 61.98
CA ALA A 9 -57.29 -30.88 61.01
C ALA A 9 -57.25 -31.80 59.78
N PRO A 10 -56.87 -31.28 58.61
CA PRO A 10 -56.16 -32.06 57.59
C PRO A 10 -54.76 -31.48 57.33
N ILE A 11 -53.77 -32.36 57.39
CA ILE A 11 -52.37 -32.13 57.00
C ILE A 11 -52.31 -32.08 55.48
N LEU A 12 -51.91 -30.94 54.91
CA LEU A 12 -51.66 -30.78 53.48
C LEU A 12 -50.16 -31.00 53.22
N LEU A 13 -49.83 -32.12 52.59
CA LEU A 13 -48.47 -32.48 52.17
C LEU A 13 -48.10 -31.67 50.91
N LEU A 14 -47.28 -30.64 51.06
CA LEU A 14 -46.77 -29.84 49.93
C LEU A 14 -45.53 -30.51 49.34
N MET A 15 -45.69 -31.24 48.22
CA MET A 15 -44.57 -31.76 47.43
C MET A 15 -43.90 -30.61 46.67
N VAL A 16 -42.76 -30.14 47.17
CA VAL A 16 -41.89 -29.21 46.44
C VAL A 16 -41.06 -30.01 45.44
N THR A 17 -41.51 -30.07 44.19
CA THR A 17 -40.70 -30.54 43.07
C THR A 17 -39.65 -29.47 42.75
N THR A 18 -38.42 -29.68 43.19
CA THR A 18 -37.25 -28.92 42.75
C THR A 18 -36.97 -29.25 41.29
N ILE A 19 -37.37 -28.36 40.38
CA ILE A 19 -36.88 -28.38 39.00
C ILE A 19 -35.40 -28.00 39.09
N ALA A 20 -34.51 -28.98 38.93
CA ALA A 20 -33.11 -28.72 38.66
C ALA A 20 -33.04 -28.02 37.29
N VAL A 21 -32.87 -26.71 37.32
CA VAL A 21 -32.48 -25.95 36.12
C VAL A 21 -31.02 -26.30 35.93
N ASP A 22 -30.73 -27.28 35.06
CA ASP A 22 -29.40 -27.43 34.48
C ASP A 22 -29.08 -26.13 33.77
N ARG A 23 -28.35 -25.24 34.46
CA ARG A 23 -27.68 -24.12 33.82
C ARG A 23 -26.64 -24.73 32.89
N CYS A 24 -27.00 -24.89 31.63
CA CYS A 24 -26.04 -25.06 30.57
C CYS A 24 -25.11 -23.84 30.67
N SER A 25 -23.94 -24.00 31.28
CA SER A 25 -22.94 -22.95 31.34
C SER A 25 -22.52 -22.71 29.90
N ALA A 26 -23.01 -21.65 29.28
CA ALA A 26 -22.64 -21.29 27.92
C ALA A 26 -21.11 -21.20 27.87
N GLN A 27 -20.50 -22.05 27.05
CA GLN A 27 -19.05 -22.07 26.89
C GLN A 27 -18.61 -20.71 26.33
N LEU A 28 -17.69 -20.04 27.02
CA LEU A 28 -17.20 -18.74 26.59
C LEU A 28 -16.65 -18.82 25.15
N PRO A 29 -16.89 -17.80 24.31
CA PRO A 29 -16.38 -17.79 22.96
C PRO A 29 -14.85 -17.77 22.94
N THR A 30 -14.27 -18.23 21.84
CA THR A 30 -12.84 -18.07 21.55
C THR A 30 -12.62 -16.78 20.78
N PRO A 31 -11.53 -16.03 21.03
CA PRO A 31 -11.29 -14.81 20.29
C PRO A 31 -10.98 -15.14 18.82
N SER A 32 -11.35 -14.27 17.88
CA SER A 32 -11.11 -14.53 16.44
C SER A 32 -9.61 -14.70 16.10
N ALA A 33 -8.73 -14.21 16.98
CA ALA A 33 -7.28 -14.29 16.83
C ALA A 33 -6.79 -15.73 16.70
N ILE A 34 -7.50 -16.66 17.34
CA ILE A 34 -7.13 -18.07 17.36
C ILE A 34 -7.18 -18.67 15.94
N ASN A 35 -7.99 -18.10 15.04
CA ASN A 35 -8.04 -18.52 13.65
C ASN A 35 -6.74 -18.21 12.88
N PHE A 36 -5.91 -17.30 13.39
CA PHE A 36 -4.72 -16.80 12.70
C PHE A 36 -3.43 -17.17 13.41
N ILE A 37 -3.40 -17.29 14.74
CA ILE A 37 -2.17 -17.68 15.44
C ILE A 37 -1.75 -19.10 15.06
N GLY A 38 -0.48 -19.28 14.71
CA GLY A 38 0.13 -20.56 14.43
C GLY A 38 -0.13 -21.12 13.03
N ILE A 39 -0.80 -20.39 12.14
CA ILE A 39 -1.02 -20.81 10.76
C ILE A 39 0.16 -20.42 9.85
N GLY A 40 0.26 -21.10 8.71
CA GLY A 40 1.19 -20.75 7.64
C GLY A 40 0.85 -19.42 6.96
N TYR A 41 1.89 -18.72 6.51
CA TYR A 41 1.78 -17.50 5.72
C TYR A 41 2.71 -17.51 4.50
N ASN A 42 2.18 -17.24 3.31
CA ASN A 42 2.98 -17.06 2.10
C ASN A 42 3.25 -15.57 1.83
N ILE A 43 4.48 -15.12 2.12
CA ILE A 43 4.88 -13.71 2.01
C ILE A 43 4.92 -13.21 0.56
N LEU A 44 5.09 -14.11 -0.42
CA LEU A 44 5.12 -13.74 -1.84
C LEU A 44 3.73 -13.40 -2.35
N GLU A 45 2.74 -14.18 -1.93
CA GLU A 45 1.33 -14.02 -2.31
C GLU A 45 0.60 -13.03 -1.42
N GLY A 46 1.15 -12.72 -0.23
CA GLY A 46 0.53 -11.86 0.76
C GLY A 46 0.07 -10.51 0.22
N ASN A 47 -1.07 -10.05 0.73
CA ASN A 47 -1.51 -8.67 0.60
C ASN A 47 -2.40 -8.30 1.80
N PRO A 48 -1.86 -7.59 2.81
CA PRO A 48 -2.60 -7.18 4.01
C PRO A 48 -3.80 -6.26 3.77
N GLU A 49 -3.95 -5.73 2.55
CA GLU A 49 -5.11 -4.93 2.14
C GLU A 49 -6.15 -5.75 1.34
N GLY A 50 -5.92 -7.06 1.20
CA GLY A 50 -6.75 -8.00 0.48
C GLY A 50 -6.32 -8.24 -0.97
N GLY A 51 -6.72 -9.40 -1.50
CA GLY A 51 -6.33 -9.85 -2.84
C GLY A 51 -7.08 -9.17 -3.99
N GLU A 52 -8.42 -9.11 -3.92
CA GLU A 52 -9.25 -8.55 -5.01
C GLU A 52 -9.73 -7.13 -4.73
N LEU A 53 -9.60 -6.26 -5.73
CA LEU A 53 -9.91 -4.83 -5.66
C LEU A 53 -11.40 -4.52 -5.48
N GLY A 54 -12.29 -5.47 -5.82
CA GLY A 54 -13.74 -5.27 -5.83
C GLY A 54 -14.49 -5.87 -4.63
N SER A 55 -13.83 -6.68 -3.81
CA SER A 55 -14.49 -7.43 -2.74
C SER A 55 -14.02 -7.12 -1.34
N GLY A 56 -12.90 -6.40 -1.15
CA GLY A 56 -12.32 -6.19 0.19
C GLY A 56 -11.98 -7.54 0.81
N GLY A 57 -10.80 -8.06 0.45
CA GLY A 57 -10.49 -9.47 0.70
C GLY A 57 -9.68 -9.74 1.97
N VAL A 58 -9.75 -11.00 2.41
CA VAL A 58 -8.76 -11.62 3.31
C VAL A 58 -7.39 -11.58 2.64
N ASP A 59 -6.34 -11.36 3.42
CA ASP A 59 -4.96 -11.43 2.92
C ASP A 59 -4.69 -12.81 2.29
N PRO A 60 -4.42 -12.89 0.97
CA PRO A 60 -4.22 -14.16 0.26
C PRO A 60 -3.02 -14.97 0.78
N GLY A 61 -2.08 -14.34 1.47
CA GLY A 61 -0.97 -15.03 2.11
C GLY A 61 -1.38 -15.84 3.35
N LEU A 62 -2.53 -15.55 3.98
CA LEU A 62 -2.99 -16.27 5.17
C LEU A 62 -3.54 -17.66 4.82
N LEU A 63 -2.82 -18.71 5.22
CA LEU A 63 -3.24 -20.09 5.02
C LEU A 63 -4.09 -20.57 6.21
N VAL A 64 -5.30 -20.02 6.37
CA VAL A 64 -6.18 -20.22 7.54
C VAL A 64 -6.53 -21.69 7.85
N SER A 65 -6.42 -22.59 6.86
CA SER A 65 -6.62 -24.03 7.03
C SER A 65 -5.34 -24.82 7.34
N ARG A 66 -4.19 -24.16 7.37
CA ARG A 66 -2.85 -24.75 7.53
C ARG A 66 -2.22 -24.34 8.86
N ARG A 67 -2.81 -24.83 9.95
CA ARG A 67 -2.27 -24.65 11.31
C ARG A 67 -1.02 -25.51 11.51
N ILE A 68 0.08 -24.87 11.89
CA ILE A 68 1.37 -25.50 12.17
C ILE A 68 1.57 -25.66 13.68
N LEU A 69 1.29 -24.61 14.45
CA LEU A 69 1.35 -24.63 15.91
C LEU A 69 -0.02 -25.05 16.46
N GLU A 70 -0.06 -26.19 17.14
CA GLU A 70 -1.29 -26.72 17.72
C GLU A 70 -1.70 -25.90 18.95
N LEU A 71 -3.01 -25.76 19.16
CA LEU A 71 -3.56 -24.95 20.25
C LEU A 71 -4.44 -25.83 21.13
N SER A 72 -4.06 -25.96 22.41
CA SER A 72 -4.79 -26.74 23.40
C SER A 72 -5.52 -25.83 24.37
N TYR A 73 -6.44 -26.40 25.15
CA TYR A 73 -7.20 -25.65 26.14
C TYR A 73 -7.40 -26.44 27.42
N ASP A 74 -6.36 -27.18 27.80
CA ASP A 74 -6.39 -28.12 28.91
C ASP A 74 -6.42 -27.38 30.26
N ASN A 75 -5.89 -26.16 30.32
CA ASN A 75 -5.83 -25.36 31.54
C ASN A 75 -7.01 -24.40 31.74
N ALA A 76 -8.04 -24.48 30.89
CA ALA A 76 -9.24 -23.62 30.95
C ALA A 76 -8.92 -22.11 31.06
N LYS A 77 -7.82 -21.69 30.42
CA LYS A 77 -7.29 -20.32 30.47
C LYS A 77 -8.30 -19.32 29.90
N LEU A 78 -8.45 -18.19 30.58
CA LEU A 78 -9.34 -17.09 30.18
C LEU A 78 -8.54 -15.85 29.81
N SER A 79 -9.15 -14.97 29.01
CA SER A 79 -8.65 -13.63 28.75
C SER A 79 -8.61 -12.76 30.01
N SER A 80 -7.87 -11.66 29.99
CA SER A 80 -7.72 -10.75 31.13
C SER A 80 -9.05 -10.15 31.62
N ASP A 81 -10.05 -10.02 30.75
CA ASP A 81 -11.40 -9.56 31.05
C ASP A 81 -12.39 -10.72 31.35
N SER A 82 -11.90 -11.97 31.35
CA SER A 82 -12.69 -13.19 31.56
C SER A 82 -13.85 -13.40 30.57
N GLN A 83 -13.82 -12.74 29.40
CA GLN A 83 -14.87 -12.86 28.38
C GLN A 83 -14.60 -13.97 27.37
N TYR A 84 -13.33 -14.37 27.20
CA TYR A 84 -12.92 -15.33 26.20
C TYR A 84 -12.21 -16.52 26.81
N ARG A 85 -12.45 -17.69 26.23
CA ARG A 85 -11.62 -18.87 26.43
C ARG A 85 -10.41 -18.80 25.50
N VAL A 86 -9.21 -18.90 26.06
CA VAL A 86 -7.94 -18.69 25.35
C VAL A 86 -7.13 -19.98 25.39
N PRO A 87 -6.46 -20.37 24.29
CA PRO A 87 -5.55 -21.51 24.29
C PRO A 87 -4.38 -21.35 25.26
N ASP A 88 -3.85 -22.47 25.71
CA ASP A 88 -2.78 -22.48 26.72
C ASP A 88 -1.49 -21.85 26.18
N GLU A 89 -1.24 -22.01 24.88
CA GLU A 89 -0.10 -21.48 24.12
C GLU A 89 -0.24 -20.00 23.73
N VAL A 90 -1.42 -19.39 23.94
CA VAL A 90 -1.70 -18.04 23.44
C VAL A 90 -1.92 -17.07 24.58
N TYR A 91 -1.29 -15.90 24.52
CA TYR A 91 -1.67 -14.77 25.33
C TYR A 91 -2.57 -13.84 24.52
N PHE A 92 -3.73 -13.48 25.06
CA PHE A 92 -4.70 -12.62 24.39
C PHE A 92 -5.11 -11.45 25.29
N VAL A 93 -5.09 -10.25 24.72
CA VAL A 93 -5.54 -9.03 25.38
C VAL A 93 -6.58 -8.34 24.50
N PRO A 94 -7.85 -8.23 24.95
CA PRO A 94 -8.84 -7.45 24.25
C PRO A 94 -8.50 -5.97 24.35
N ARG A 95 -8.79 -5.23 23.27
CA ARG A 95 -8.57 -3.78 23.19
C ARG A 95 -9.81 -3.11 22.61
N SER A 96 -9.90 -1.81 22.81
CA SER A 96 -10.89 -0.98 22.11
C SER A 96 -10.29 0.41 21.89
N SER A 97 -9.21 0.44 21.11
CA SER A 97 -8.57 1.69 20.69
C SER A 97 -8.85 1.89 19.21
N ALA A 98 -9.78 2.79 18.90
CA ALA A 98 -9.86 3.33 17.55
C ALA A 98 -8.68 4.28 17.35
N TYR A 99 -7.87 4.00 16.34
CA TYR A 99 -6.80 4.87 15.91
C TYR A 99 -7.04 5.26 14.46
N THR A 100 -7.58 6.46 14.27
CA THR A 100 -7.57 7.09 12.95
C THR A 100 -6.14 7.50 12.64
N SER A 101 -5.35 6.54 12.13
CA SER A 101 -4.12 6.87 11.43
C SER A 101 -4.54 7.34 10.06
N SER A 102 -4.59 8.64 9.81
CA SER A 102 -4.38 9.14 8.46
C SER A 102 -2.90 8.91 8.10
N SER A 103 -2.43 7.64 8.12
CA SER A 103 -1.15 7.32 7.51
C SER A 103 -1.33 7.57 6.03
N ARG A 104 -0.63 8.59 5.59
CA ARG A 104 -0.60 9.05 4.22
C ARG A 104 0.61 8.43 3.59
N THR A 105 0.36 7.55 2.67
CA THR A 105 1.44 6.90 1.94
C THR A 105 1.29 7.26 0.50
N THR A 106 2.26 8.00 -0.01
CA THR A 106 2.41 8.18 -1.45
C THR A 106 3.27 7.05 -1.97
N PHE A 107 2.82 6.40 -3.04
CA PHE A 107 3.57 5.31 -3.66
C PHE A 107 3.48 5.43 -5.18
N HIS A 108 4.60 5.21 -5.84
CA HIS A 108 4.84 5.55 -7.25
C HIS A 108 5.71 4.50 -7.96
N GLY A 109 5.95 3.38 -7.29
CA GLY A 109 6.58 2.21 -7.84
C GLY A 109 6.31 0.99 -6.95
N THR A 110 6.82 -0.15 -7.40
CA THR A 110 6.72 -1.44 -6.72
C THR A 110 7.40 -1.47 -5.37
N GLN A 111 8.45 -0.66 -5.16
CA GLN A 111 9.17 -0.62 -3.89
C GLN A 111 8.35 0.13 -2.83
N SER A 112 7.88 1.35 -3.11
CA SER A 112 7.03 2.09 -2.16
C SER A 112 5.71 1.38 -1.88
N TYR A 113 5.13 0.68 -2.87
CA TYR A 113 3.94 -0.14 -2.62
C TYR A 113 4.25 -1.32 -1.68
N ALA A 114 5.32 -2.07 -1.93
CA ALA A 114 5.74 -3.14 -1.02
C ALA A 114 6.01 -2.61 0.39
N SER A 115 6.74 -1.50 0.54
CA SER A 115 7.04 -0.90 1.84
C SER A 115 5.77 -0.50 2.62
N LYS A 116 4.72 -0.03 1.93
CA LYS A 116 3.41 0.23 2.53
C LYS A 116 2.79 -1.04 3.13
N LEU A 117 2.89 -2.17 2.43
CA LEU A 117 2.39 -3.46 2.88
C LEU A 117 3.26 -4.06 4.00
N SER A 118 4.60 -3.98 3.89
CA SER A 118 5.54 -4.46 4.92
C SER A 118 5.33 -3.74 6.26
N ALA A 119 4.88 -2.49 6.27
CA ALA A 119 4.52 -1.81 7.53
C ALA A 119 3.38 -2.49 8.32
N GLN A 120 2.65 -3.42 7.69
CA GLN A 120 1.54 -4.17 8.26
C GLN A 120 1.93 -5.62 8.60
N VAL A 121 3.11 -6.07 8.17
CA VAL A 121 3.62 -7.43 8.35
C VAL A 121 5.07 -7.37 8.83
N ASP A 122 5.27 -7.64 10.11
CA ASP A 122 6.58 -7.68 10.75
C ASP A 122 7.16 -9.09 10.62
N VAL A 123 8.39 -9.22 10.11
CA VAL A 123 9.11 -10.51 10.08
C VAL A 123 10.23 -10.45 11.10
N SER A 124 10.09 -11.22 12.18
CA SER A 124 11.10 -11.30 13.24
C SER A 124 12.12 -12.41 12.96
N GLY A 125 13.27 -12.35 13.66
CA GLY A 125 14.34 -13.36 13.57
C GLY A 125 15.55 -12.96 12.72
N SER A 126 16.57 -13.83 12.69
CA SER A 126 17.86 -13.56 12.04
C SER A 126 17.86 -13.64 10.52
N TYR A 127 16.74 -14.02 9.90
CA TYR A 127 16.60 -14.29 8.46
C TYR A 127 15.48 -13.48 7.80
N SER A 128 15.10 -12.34 8.38
CA SER A 128 14.07 -11.43 7.85
C SER A 128 14.37 -10.89 6.44
N SER A 129 15.61 -11.04 5.95
CA SER A 129 16.03 -10.53 4.64
C SER A 129 15.71 -11.43 3.44
N VAL A 130 15.30 -12.69 3.66
CA VAL A 130 15.21 -13.71 2.58
C VAL A 130 14.27 -13.27 1.44
N PHE A 131 13.16 -12.62 1.78
CA PHE A 131 12.14 -12.22 0.81
C PHE A 131 12.08 -10.72 0.57
N THR A 132 12.96 -9.90 1.17
CA THR A 132 12.84 -8.43 1.19
C THR A 132 12.72 -7.78 -0.18
N ASN A 133 13.19 -8.41 -1.27
CA ASN A 133 13.04 -7.86 -2.63
C ASN A 133 11.81 -8.38 -3.38
N VAL A 134 11.09 -9.37 -2.84
CA VAL A 134 10.01 -10.10 -3.53
C VAL A 134 8.73 -10.23 -2.70
N GLU A 135 8.69 -9.69 -1.48
CA GLU A 135 7.47 -9.68 -0.66
C GLU A 135 6.29 -9.09 -1.46
N PHE A 136 5.15 -9.78 -1.39
CA PHE A 136 3.87 -9.42 -1.98
C PHE A 136 3.83 -9.39 -3.51
N ALA A 137 4.94 -9.67 -4.18
CA ALA A 137 5.12 -9.50 -5.62
C ALA A 137 4.25 -10.45 -6.46
N ALA A 138 3.76 -11.55 -5.88
CA ALA A 138 2.84 -12.49 -6.52
C ALA A 138 1.37 -12.22 -6.20
N SER A 139 1.05 -11.15 -5.45
CA SER A 139 -0.34 -10.79 -5.19
C SER A 139 -0.97 -10.09 -6.40
N ALA A 140 -2.20 -10.45 -6.76
CA ALA A 140 -2.91 -9.88 -7.92
C ALA A 140 -3.00 -8.34 -7.88
N ARG A 141 -3.13 -7.77 -6.68
CA ARG A 141 -3.17 -6.32 -6.47
C ARG A 141 -1.82 -5.66 -6.71
N TYR A 142 -0.71 -6.32 -6.33
CA TYR A 142 0.64 -5.85 -6.63
C TYR A 142 0.88 -5.80 -8.14
N GLU A 143 0.51 -6.86 -8.85
CA GLU A 143 0.63 -6.90 -10.32
C GLU A 143 -0.18 -5.79 -10.99
N THR A 144 -1.42 -5.56 -10.51
CA THR A 144 -2.27 -4.50 -11.03
C THR A 144 -1.65 -3.12 -10.83
N ILE A 145 -1.16 -2.84 -9.62
CA ILE A 145 -0.52 -1.56 -9.28
C ILE A 145 0.78 -1.38 -10.07
N SER A 146 1.60 -2.42 -10.18
CA SER A 146 2.83 -2.43 -10.98
C SER A 146 2.55 -2.09 -12.44
N ASN A 147 1.53 -2.70 -13.05
CA ASN A 147 1.14 -2.43 -14.43
C ASN A 147 0.68 -0.98 -14.62
N ARG A 148 -0.11 -0.40 -13.70
CA ARG A 148 -0.55 1.00 -13.82
C ARG A 148 0.60 1.99 -13.68
N MET A 149 1.51 1.76 -12.74
CA MET A 149 2.68 2.62 -12.55
C MET A 149 3.65 2.56 -13.73
N SER A 150 3.91 1.37 -14.26
CA SER A 150 4.85 1.17 -15.36
C SER A 150 4.29 1.63 -16.71
N SER A 151 3.00 1.40 -16.98
CA SER A 151 2.38 1.72 -18.28
C SER A 151 1.72 3.11 -18.35
N GLN A 152 1.10 3.57 -17.26
CA GLN A 152 0.34 4.85 -17.22
C GLN A 152 1.09 5.94 -16.44
N GLY A 153 2.14 5.57 -15.71
CA GLY A 153 2.93 6.51 -14.92
C GLY A 153 2.22 7.05 -13.68
N SER A 154 1.16 6.38 -13.23
CA SER A 154 0.31 6.80 -12.13
C SER A 154 1.06 6.96 -10.80
N VAL A 155 0.67 7.96 -10.03
CA VAL A 155 1.10 8.18 -8.65
C VAL A 155 -0.10 7.97 -7.75
N PHE A 156 0.09 7.23 -6.66
CA PHE A 156 -0.99 6.87 -5.76
C PHE A 156 -0.82 7.52 -4.39
N PHE A 157 -1.95 7.85 -3.79
CA PHE A 157 -2.07 8.34 -2.43
C PHE A 157 -3.01 7.42 -1.66
N ALA A 158 -2.63 6.99 -0.47
CA ALA A 158 -3.48 6.13 0.38
C ALA A 158 -3.87 6.83 1.68
N THR A 159 -5.11 6.62 2.09
CA THR A 159 -5.59 6.92 3.44
C THR A 159 -6.18 5.66 4.06
N GLN A 160 -6.11 5.56 5.39
CA GLN A 160 -6.75 4.47 6.11
C GLN A 160 -7.32 4.91 7.47
N THR A 161 -8.12 4.06 8.08
CA THR A 161 -8.62 4.13 9.45
C THR A 161 -8.46 2.76 10.07
N ILE A 162 -7.89 2.68 11.27
CA ILE A 162 -7.64 1.41 11.95
C ILE A 162 -8.34 1.43 13.31
N ARG A 163 -8.97 0.31 13.68
CA ARG A 163 -9.47 0.12 15.04
C ARG A 163 -8.89 -1.17 15.58
N ASN A 164 -7.98 -1.06 16.54
CA ASN A 164 -7.43 -2.21 17.23
C ASN A 164 -8.41 -2.66 18.32
N LEU A 165 -8.86 -3.90 18.18
CA LEU A 165 -9.84 -4.57 19.04
C LEU A 165 -9.22 -5.70 19.88
N GLY A 166 -7.93 -5.98 19.70
CA GLY A 166 -7.22 -6.94 20.50
C GLY A 166 -5.85 -7.27 19.93
N ASN A 167 -5.07 -7.96 20.74
CA ASN A 167 -3.77 -8.50 20.36
C ASN A 167 -3.71 -9.95 20.87
N ALA A 168 -3.15 -10.84 20.05
CA ALA A 168 -2.82 -12.18 20.48
C ALA A 168 -1.39 -12.52 20.07
N ARG A 169 -0.67 -13.23 20.92
CA ARG A 169 0.64 -13.79 20.60
C ARG A 169 0.79 -15.21 21.08
N TYR A 170 1.54 -16.00 20.32
CA TYR A 170 2.00 -17.32 20.70
C TYR A 170 3.14 -17.19 21.73
N LEU A 171 3.08 -17.99 22.79
CA LEU A 171 4.04 -18.02 23.88
C LEU A 171 5.27 -18.85 23.47
N THR A 172 6.01 -18.38 22.46
CA THR A 172 7.20 -19.07 21.93
C THR A 172 8.23 -19.40 23.01
N GLU A 173 8.33 -18.56 24.05
CA GLU A 173 9.22 -18.73 25.19
C GLU A 173 8.85 -19.95 26.07
N LEU A 174 7.61 -20.42 25.97
CA LEU A 174 7.12 -21.58 26.73
C LEU A 174 7.05 -22.86 25.89
N ALA A 175 7.35 -22.81 24.59
CA ALA A 175 7.25 -23.96 23.69
C ALA A 175 8.03 -25.19 24.18
N ARG A 176 9.28 -24.97 24.63
CA ARG A 176 10.12 -26.04 25.19
C ARG A 176 9.68 -26.49 26.59
N PRO A 177 9.60 -25.62 27.61
CA PRO A 177 9.32 -26.07 28.98
C PRO A 177 7.93 -26.69 29.13
N ASN A 178 6.94 -26.26 28.33
CA ASN A 178 5.58 -26.77 28.39
C ASN A 178 5.28 -27.85 27.32
N GLY A 179 6.24 -28.14 26.45
CA GLY A 179 6.10 -29.19 25.44
C GLY A 179 4.97 -28.93 24.44
N TYR A 180 4.88 -27.71 23.89
CA TYR A 180 3.82 -27.35 22.95
C TYR A 180 3.87 -28.21 21.69
N ALA A 181 2.70 -28.68 21.26
CA ALA A 181 2.57 -29.58 20.13
C ALA A 181 2.57 -28.85 18.79
N LEU A 182 2.97 -29.58 17.76
CA LEU A 182 2.84 -29.20 16.36
C LEU A 182 1.71 -30.02 15.74
N ASN A 183 1.08 -29.47 14.72
CA ASN A 183 -0.01 -30.14 14.04
C ASN A 183 0.47 -31.45 13.36
N ASN A 184 -0.28 -32.54 13.54
CA ASN A 184 0.09 -33.85 13.01
C ASN A 184 0.23 -33.88 11.47
N GLY A 185 -0.57 -33.09 10.76
CA GLY A 185 -0.46 -32.96 9.30
C GLY A 185 0.86 -32.30 8.91
N PHE A 186 1.22 -31.20 9.57
CA PHE A 186 2.51 -30.53 9.38
C PHE A 186 3.68 -31.46 9.68
N ILE A 187 3.63 -32.17 10.81
CA ILE A 187 4.67 -33.14 11.19
C ILE A 187 4.82 -34.23 10.14
N SER A 188 3.71 -34.78 9.65
CA SER A 188 3.74 -35.86 8.65
C SER A 188 4.42 -35.40 7.35
N ASP A 189 4.10 -34.20 6.89
CA ASP A 189 4.72 -33.62 5.70
C ASP A 189 6.19 -33.27 5.94
N ALA A 190 6.51 -32.64 7.08
CA ALA A 190 7.87 -32.27 7.44
C ALA A 190 8.80 -33.48 7.61
N CYS A 191 8.32 -34.57 8.22
CA CYS A 191 9.08 -35.80 8.39
C CYS A 191 9.21 -36.64 7.11
N SER A 192 8.40 -36.33 6.09
CA SER A 192 8.49 -36.95 4.76
C SER A 192 9.52 -36.26 3.86
N LEU A 193 10.03 -35.09 4.24
CA LEU A 193 11.07 -34.38 3.50
C LEU A 193 12.41 -35.16 3.52
N PRO A 194 13.13 -35.21 2.39
CA PRO A 194 14.42 -35.88 2.35
C PRO A 194 15.47 -35.10 3.17
N ASN A 195 16.31 -35.81 3.93
CA ASN A 195 17.38 -35.20 4.72
C ASN A 195 18.39 -34.41 3.86
N SER A 196 18.56 -34.81 2.59
CA SER A 196 19.30 -34.07 1.57
C SER A 196 18.38 -33.15 0.78
N TYR A 197 18.84 -31.93 0.45
CA TYR A 197 18.05 -30.97 -0.33
C TYR A 197 17.55 -31.57 -1.65
N ASN A 198 16.23 -31.51 -1.85
CA ASN A 198 15.55 -31.85 -3.09
C ASN A 198 14.60 -30.71 -3.43
N GLU A 199 14.96 -29.87 -4.40
CA GLU A 199 14.23 -28.65 -4.69
C GLU A 199 12.72 -28.87 -4.86
N ALA A 200 12.30 -29.81 -5.71
CA ALA A 200 10.88 -30.08 -5.96
C ALA A 200 10.09 -30.44 -4.69
N ALA A 201 10.62 -31.32 -3.83
CA ALA A 201 9.95 -31.73 -2.60
C ALA A 201 9.81 -30.56 -1.61
N TYR A 202 10.86 -29.75 -1.48
CA TYR A 202 10.84 -28.61 -0.57
C TYR A 202 9.98 -27.46 -1.10
N MET A 203 9.95 -27.19 -2.41
CA MET A 203 9.03 -26.21 -3.00
C MET A 203 7.57 -26.63 -2.84
N GLN A 204 7.27 -27.92 -2.97
CA GLN A 204 5.92 -28.44 -2.69
C GLN A 204 5.52 -28.24 -1.22
N PHE A 205 6.47 -28.40 -0.29
CA PHE A 205 6.25 -28.13 1.13
C PHE A 205 5.96 -26.65 1.39
N LEU A 206 6.72 -25.72 0.77
CA LEU A 206 6.45 -24.28 0.86
C LEU A 206 5.11 -23.89 0.22
N ASN A 207 4.72 -24.49 -0.90
CA ASN A 207 3.40 -24.28 -1.50
C ASN A 207 2.26 -24.70 -0.55
N ALA A 208 2.47 -25.76 0.23
CA ALA A 208 1.45 -26.32 1.11
C ALA A 208 1.32 -25.59 2.46
N TRP A 209 2.44 -25.15 3.03
CA TRP A 209 2.53 -24.61 4.39
C TRP A 209 2.95 -23.14 4.45
N GLY A 210 3.27 -22.54 3.31
CA GLY A 210 3.73 -21.17 3.19
C GLY A 210 5.22 -21.02 3.46
N THR A 211 5.62 -19.79 3.73
CA THR A 211 7.01 -19.36 3.93
C THR A 211 7.30 -18.96 5.38
N HIS A 212 6.25 -18.61 6.12
CA HIS A 212 6.31 -18.06 7.46
C HIS A 212 5.20 -18.66 8.33
N ILE A 213 5.28 -18.41 9.63
CA ILE A 213 4.24 -18.77 10.60
C ILE A 213 3.80 -17.50 11.31
N VAL A 214 2.50 -17.29 11.42
CA VAL A 214 1.91 -16.20 12.20
C VAL A 214 2.09 -16.49 13.68
N ILE A 215 2.90 -15.69 14.39
CA ILE A 215 3.13 -15.85 15.83
C ILE A 215 2.46 -14.78 16.66
N GLU A 216 2.15 -13.62 16.09
CA GLU A 216 1.41 -12.57 16.77
C GLU A 216 0.54 -11.80 15.77
N VAL A 217 -0.64 -11.39 16.24
CA VAL A 217 -1.62 -10.62 15.46
C VAL A 217 -2.19 -9.50 16.29
N ASP A 218 -2.24 -8.30 15.72
CA ASP A 218 -3.21 -7.29 16.14
C ASP A 218 -4.48 -7.49 15.35
N LEU A 219 -5.60 -7.58 16.06
CA LEU A 219 -6.92 -7.74 15.48
C LEU A 219 -7.68 -6.43 15.46
N GLY A 220 -8.53 -6.30 14.46
CA GLY A 220 -9.36 -5.13 14.38
C GLY A 220 -10.16 -5.02 13.11
N THR A 221 -10.41 -3.77 12.77
CA THR A 221 -10.94 -3.36 11.48
C THR A 221 -9.97 -2.38 10.85
N ARG A 222 -9.72 -2.52 9.55
CA ARG A 222 -9.01 -1.52 8.75
C ARG A 222 -9.87 -1.14 7.56
N GLU A 223 -10.04 0.15 7.33
CA GLU A 223 -10.69 0.69 6.15
C GLU A 223 -9.70 1.59 5.43
N GLY A 224 -9.51 1.39 4.13
CA GLY A 224 -8.57 2.19 3.37
C GLY A 224 -9.11 2.59 2.01
N THR A 225 -8.61 3.72 1.52
CA THR A 225 -8.90 4.24 0.18
C THR A 225 -7.58 4.59 -0.49
N ASN A 226 -7.36 4.02 -1.68
CA ASN A 226 -6.29 4.42 -2.56
C ASN A 226 -6.86 5.35 -3.63
N TYR A 227 -6.19 6.47 -3.82
CA TYR A 227 -6.43 7.46 -4.84
C TYR A 227 -5.34 7.33 -5.90
N GLU A 228 -5.74 7.50 -7.15
CA GLU A 228 -4.83 7.48 -8.29
C GLU A 228 -4.85 8.83 -8.98
N GLU A 229 -3.66 9.31 -9.33
CA GLU A 229 -3.47 10.51 -10.12
C GLU A 229 -2.54 10.23 -11.30
N SER A 230 -2.81 10.88 -12.42
CA SER A 230 -1.90 10.84 -13.56
C SER A 230 -0.59 11.53 -13.23
N ARG A 231 0.50 11.17 -13.92
CA ARG A 231 1.80 11.78 -13.63
C ARG A 231 1.81 13.29 -13.82
N SER A 232 1.23 13.78 -14.90
CA SER A 232 1.18 15.22 -15.20
C SER A 232 0.37 15.99 -14.16
N SER A 233 -0.83 15.49 -13.82
CA SER A 233 -1.69 16.09 -12.79
C SER A 233 -1.04 16.05 -11.41
N PHE A 234 -0.30 14.98 -11.08
CA PHE A 234 0.47 14.90 -9.84
C PHE A 234 1.59 15.95 -9.79
N VAL A 235 2.34 16.15 -10.88
CA VAL A 235 3.39 17.18 -10.90
C VAL A 235 2.79 18.59 -10.82
N GLU A 236 1.63 18.84 -11.45
CA GLU A 236 0.89 20.11 -11.29
C GLU A 236 0.40 20.32 -9.85
N TYR A 237 -0.10 19.27 -9.21
CA TYR A 237 -0.43 19.31 -7.79
C TYR A 237 0.81 19.63 -6.94
N ALA A 238 1.93 18.94 -7.19
CA ALA A 238 3.18 19.19 -6.48
C ALA A 238 3.72 20.61 -6.73
N SER A 239 3.60 21.16 -7.94
CA SER A 239 4.08 22.52 -8.25
C SER A 239 3.29 23.60 -7.54
N THR A 240 1.99 23.36 -7.32
CA THR A 240 1.10 24.33 -6.66
C THR A 240 1.11 24.21 -5.14
N GLN A 241 1.15 22.98 -4.59
CA GLN A 241 1.03 22.73 -3.16
C GLN A 241 2.39 22.57 -2.46
N VAL A 242 3.39 22.00 -3.14
CA VAL A 242 4.69 21.67 -2.53
C VAL A 242 5.82 22.00 -3.51
N SER A 243 5.85 23.25 -3.99
CA SER A 243 6.76 23.70 -5.06
C SER A 243 8.25 23.43 -4.77
N ALA A 244 8.64 23.43 -3.50
CA ALA A 244 9.99 23.11 -3.04
C ALA A 244 10.43 21.66 -3.35
N SER A 245 9.50 20.76 -3.64
CA SER A 245 9.80 19.38 -4.03
C SER A 245 10.21 19.22 -5.50
N LEU A 246 10.05 20.27 -6.32
CA LEU A 246 10.36 20.22 -7.75
C LEU A 246 11.81 20.61 -8.02
N SER A 247 12.40 19.96 -9.01
CA SER A 247 13.73 20.30 -9.52
C SER A 247 13.80 20.08 -11.03
N ALA A 248 14.63 20.89 -11.70
CA ALA A 248 14.96 20.64 -13.10
C ALA A 248 15.82 19.37 -13.22
N ALA A 249 15.49 18.52 -14.19
CA ALA A 249 16.18 17.28 -14.49
C ALA A 249 16.62 17.25 -15.97
N GLY A 250 17.46 16.26 -16.30
CA GLY A 250 18.04 16.11 -17.63
C GLY A 250 17.05 15.67 -18.72
N SER A 251 17.59 15.21 -19.84
CA SER A 251 16.78 14.67 -20.93
C SER A 251 15.96 13.46 -20.50
N TYR A 252 14.68 13.42 -20.86
CA TYR A 252 13.77 12.33 -20.51
C TYR A 252 12.76 12.10 -21.66
N ALA A 253 12.43 10.84 -21.95
CA ALA A 253 11.45 10.45 -22.97
C ALA A 253 11.64 11.10 -24.37
N GLY A 254 12.88 11.40 -24.77
CA GLY A 254 13.20 12.06 -26.04
C GLY A 254 13.19 13.59 -26.01
N TYR A 255 12.90 14.19 -24.85
CA TYR A 255 12.91 15.63 -24.62
C TYR A 255 14.24 16.06 -24.01
N SER A 256 14.67 17.29 -24.28
CA SER A 256 15.96 17.81 -23.82
C SER A 256 16.02 18.13 -22.32
N ALA A 257 14.88 18.29 -21.66
CA ALA A 257 14.77 18.63 -20.25
C ALA A 257 13.50 18.02 -19.62
N SER A 258 13.51 17.88 -18.31
CA SER A 258 12.38 17.37 -17.53
C SER A 258 12.26 18.05 -16.18
N ILE A 259 11.12 17.85 -15.52
CA ILE A 259 10.89 18.21 -14.12
C ILE A 259 10.84 16.91 -13.32
N ALA A 260 11.61 16.86 -12.24
CA ALA A 260 11.59 15.79 -11.26
C ALA A 260 10.88 16.24 -9.99
N VAL A 261 10.06 15.35 -9.41
CA VAL A 261 9.53 15.51 -8.05
C VAL A 261 10.36 14.67 -7.09
N ASN A 262 10.94 15.32 -6.09
CA ASN A 262 11.57 14.63 -4.96
C ASN A 262 10.45 14.17 -4.00
N MET A 263 10.20 12.86 -3.97
CA MET A 263 9.07 12.30 -3.23
C MET A 263 9.23 12.42 -1.71
N ASP A 264 10.46 12.41 -1.18
CA ASP A 264 10.70 12.61 0.25
C ASP A 264 10.36 14.05 0.68
N SER A 265 10.81 15.03 -0.10
CA SER A 265 10.48 16.44 0.08
C SER A 265 8.99 16.70 -0.10
N PHE A 266 8.37 16.09 -1.12
CA PHE A 266 6.93 16.17 -1.34
C PHE A 266 6.15 15.63 -0.14
N ASN A 267 6.45 14.40 0.30
CA ASN A 267 5.78 13.76 1.43
C ASN A 267 5.98 14.56 2.74
N SER A 268 7.17 15.15 2.94
CA SER A 268 7.45 15.98 4.12
C SER A 268 6.78 17.35 4.08
N GLY A 269 6.54 17.89 2.87
CA GLY A 269 5.93 19.20 2.65
C GLY A 269 4.41 19.19 2.50
N MET A 270 3.78 18.02 2.39
CA MET A 270 2.32 17.91 2.28
C MET A 270 1.60 18.35 3.55
N GLU A 271 0.67 19.31 3.42
CA GLU A 271 -0.13 19.80 4.53
C GLU A 271 -1.10 18.75 5.07
N SER A 272 -1.40 18.82 6.38
CA SER A 272 -2.39 17.95 6.99
C SER A 272 -3.81 18.21 6.44
N GLY A 273 -4.54 17.18 6.02
CA GLY A 273 -5.91 17.24 5.50
C GLY A 273 -5.99 17.23 3.97
N THR A 274 -4.84 17.29 3.28
CA THR A 274 -4.78 17.29 1.83
C THR A 274 -4.75 15.87 1.24
N SER A 275 -5.26 15.75 0.02
CA SER A 275 -5.30 14.54 -0.81
C SER A 275 -5.27 14.96 -2.27
N PHE A 276 -4.75 14.10 -3.14
CA PHE A 276 -4.78 14.28 -4.60
C PHE A 276 -5.26 13.01 -5.28
N GLY A 277 -5.60 13.11 -6.57
CA GLY A 277 -6.14 12.02 -7.34
C GLY A 277 -7.62 11.75 -7.10
N SER A 278 -8.12 10.77 -7.84
CA SER A 278 -9.48 10.27 -7.74
C SER A 278 -9.50 8.90 -7.08
N THR A 279 -10.60 8.53 -6.43
CA THR A 279 -10.73 7.21 -5.79
C THR A 279 -10.53 6.10 -6.81
N TYR A 280 -9.50 5.30 -6.60
CA TYR A 280 -9.16 4.14 -7.43
C TYR A 280 -9.71 2.85 -6.84
N SER A 281 -9.48 2.64 -5.55
CA SER A 281 -9.95 1.44 -4.85
C SER A 281 -10.24 1.76 -3.40
N SER A 282 -11.23 1.10 -2.82
CA SER A 282 -11.43 1.04 -1.37
C SER A 282 -11.35 -0.41 -0.90
N TYR A 283 -10.99 -0.61 0.35
CA TYR A 283 -10.90 -1.93 0.95
C TYR A 283 -11.25 -1.87 2.44
N THR A 284 -11.80 -2.97 2.93
CA THR A 284 -12.10 -3.18 4.34
C THR A 284 -11.53 -4.54 4.75
N VAL A 285 -10.86 -4.58 5.90
CA VAL A 285 -10.34 -5.80 6.54
C VAL A 285 -11.03 -5.91 7.88
N GLY A 286 -11.68 -7.04 8.13
CA GLY A 286 -12.46 -7.31 9.35
C GLY A 286 -13.74 -6.48 9.51
N SER A 287 -14.49 -6.82 10.55
CA SER A 287 -15.69 -6.11 11.01
C SER A 287 -15.76 -6.10 12.54
N SER A 288 -16.79 -5.46 13.12
CA SER A 288 -17.03 -5.52 14.57
C SER A 288 -17.40 -6.90 15.10
N GLU A 289 -17.88 -7.79 14.23
CA GLU A 289 -18.28 -9.16 14.59
C GLU A 289 -17.16 -10.17 14.29
N LEU A 290 -16.40 -9.92 13.22
CA LEU A 290 -15.32 -10.77 12.73
C LEU A 290 -14.05 -9.92 12.62
N ASN A 291 -13.34 -9.76 13.73
CA ASN A 291 -12.08 -9.03 13.73
C ASN A 291 -11.03 -9.83 12.96
N GLU A 292 -10.35 -9.16 12.03
CA GLU A 292 -9.30 -9.75 11.20
C GLU A 292 -7.94 -9.12 11.51
N PRO A 293 -6.83 -9.73 11.05
CA PRO A 293 -5.50 -9.19 11.28
C PRO A 293 -5.32 -7.82 10.63
N ILE A 294 -5.00 -6.82 11.45
CA ILE A 294 -4.57 -5.48 11.01
C ILE A 294 -3.05 -5.33 11.12
N LYS A 295 -2.37 -6.13 11.94
CA LYS A 295 -0.92 -6.28 11.92
C LYS A 295 -0.58 -7.75 12.14
N LEU A 296 0.41 -8.25 11.42
CA LEU A 296 0.97 -9.59 11.59
C LEU A 296 2.40 -9.47 12.11
N GLU A 297 2.80 -10.40 12.97
CA GLU A 297 4.20 -10.71 13.24
C GLU A 297 4.44 -12.19 12.93
N LEU A 298 5.52 -12.42 12.17
CA LEU A 298 5.83 -13.68 11.54
C LEU A 298 7.23 -14.17 11.94
N ILE A 299 7.40 -15.49 12.03
CA ILE A 299 8.72 -16.14 12.01
C ILE A 299 8.90 -16.90 10.70
N GLY A 300 10.14 -17.07 10.24
CA GLY A 300 10.41 -17.90 9.07
C GLY A 300 10.00 -19.36 9.30
N LEU A 301 9.44 -20.03 8.29
CA LEU A 301 8.98 -21.42 8.43
C LEU A 301 10.10 -22.36 8.87
N HIS A 302 11.33 -22.12 8.42
CA HIS A 302 12.51 -22.88 8.86
C HIS A 302 12.77 -22.80 10.37
N GLU A 303 12.31 -21.76 11.08
CA GLU A 303 12.54 -21.57 12.51
C GLU A 303 11.72 -22.52 13.37
N VAL A 304 10.58 -23.01 12.87
CA VAL A 304 9.79 -24.03 13.59
C VAL A 304 10.54 -25.34 13.71
N PHE A 305 11.60 -25.53 12.93
CA PHE A 305 12.49 -26.67 13.08
C PHE A 305 13.43 -26.51 14.26
N ASP A 306 13.49 -25.40 14.99
CA ASP A 306 14.31 -25.30 16.21
C ASP A 306 13.93 -26.36 17.26
N GLU A 307 14.90 -26.79 18.09
CA GLU A 307 14.67 -27.83 19.10
C GLU A 307 13.53 -27.51 20.07
N LYS A 308 13.25 -26.22 20.31
CA LYS A 308 12.21 -25.78 21.25
C LYS A 308 10.79 -26.20 20.84
N TYR A 309 10.54 -26.43 19.55
CA TYR A 309 9.23 -26.84 19.03
C TYR A 309 9.09 -28.37 18.85
N TRP A 310 10.19 -29.13 18.96
CA TRP A 310 10.22 -30.56 18.66
C TRP A 310 10.43 -31.44 19.90
N THR A 311 9.86 -31.02 21.04
CA THR A 311 9.94 -31.74 22.31
C THR A 311 9.17 -33.07 22.31
N LEU A 312 8.19 -33.22 21.42
CA LEU A 312 7.33 -34.40 21.30
C LEU A 312 7.73 -35.36 20.16
N LEU A 313 8.98 -35.29 19.66
CA LEU A 313 9.44 -36.11 18.54
C LEU A 313 9.26 -37.62 18.77
N SER A 314 9.52 -38.13 19.98
CA SER A 314 9.31 -39.54 20.31
C SER A 314 7.85 -39.95 20.19
N THR A 315 6.92 -39.08 20.61
CA THR A 315 5.47 -39.28 20.46
C THR A 315 5.08 -39.34 18.98
N TYR A 316 5.60 -38.44 18.15
CA TYR A 316 5.32 -38.43 16.71
C TYR A 316 5.87 -39.67 15.98
N ILE A 317 7.01 -40.20 16.42
CA ILE A 317 7.53 -41.48 15.90
C ILE A 317 6.63 -42.63 16.34
N GLY A 318 6.23 -42.66 17.62
CA GLY A 318 5.37 -43.72 18.16
C GLY A 318 3.97 -43.77 17.52
N SER A 319 3.44 -42.62 17.09
CA SER A 319 2.15 -42.52 16.40
C SER A 319 2.23 -42.68 14.88
N GLY A 320 3.43 -42.84 14.31
CA GLY A 320 3.64 -43.03 12.88
C GLY A 320 3.59 -41.75 12.03
N HIS A 321 3.55 -40.57 12.66
CA HIS A 321 3.66 -39.29 11.96
C HIS A 321 5.10 -38.94 11.58
N CYS A 322 6.09 -39.58 12.21
CA CYS A 322 7.50 -39.37 11.91
C CYS A 322 8.29 -40.68 11.94
N THR A 323 9.50 -40.67 11.40
CA THR A 323 10.41 -41.82 11.40
C THR A 323 11.69 -41.50 12.18
N SER A 324 12.35 -42.53 12.72
CA SER A 324 13.64 -42.36 13.41
C SER A 324 14.77 -41.87 12.50
N SER A 325 14.59 -41.91 11.17
CA SER A 325 15.53 -41.38 10.17
C SER A 325 15.41 -39.87 9.94
N PHE A 326 14.38 -39.22 10.48
CA PHE A 326 14.17 -37.78 10.32
C PHE A 326 15.29 -36.97 10.99
N GLN A 327 15.96 -36.12 10.21
CA GLN A 327 17.00 -35.22 10.72
C GLN A 327 16.49 -33.77 10.75
N ARG A 328 15.81 -33.40 11.85
CA ARG A 328 15.24 -32.06 12.08
C ARG A 328 16.14 -30.90 11.65
N SER A 329 17.39 -30.90 12.09
CA SER A 329 18.33 -29.80 11.79
C SER A 329 18.66 -29.72 10.31
N SER A 330 18.92 -30.86 9.65
CA SER A 330 19.18 -30.91 8.21
C SER A 330 17.97 -30.43 7.43
N VAL A 331 16.78 -30.90 7.81
CA VAL A 331 15.51 -30.50 7.16
C VAL A 331 15.26 -29.00 7.35
N GLY A 332 15.46 -28.45 8.54
CA GLY A 332 15.33 -27.01 8.80
C GLY A 332 16.26 -26.17 7.92
N SER A 333 17.54 -26.56 7.78
CA SER A 333 18.49 -25.88 6.89
C SER A 333 18.09 -25.97 5.41
N ASN A 334 17.54 -27.11 4.99
CA ASN A 334 17.04 -27.28 3.63
C ASN A 334 15.75 -26.47 3.37
N VAL A 335 14.87 -26.30 4.36
CA VAL A 335 13.71 -25.39 4.26
C VAL A 335 14.19 -23.96 4.06
N LEU A 336 15.18 -23.50 4.82
CA LEU A 336 15.78 -22.18 4.61
C LEU A 336 16.36 -22.03 3.20
N THR A 337 17.09 -23.05 2.72
CA THR A 337 17.63 -23.08 1.35
C THR A 337 16.50 -23.01 0.30
N ALA A 338 15.40 -23.72 0.52
CA ALA A 338 14.23 -23.67 -0.35
C ALA A 338 13.60 -22.27 -0.35
N MET A 339 13.43 -21.66 0.83
CA MET A 339 12.89 -20.30 0.96
C MET A 339 13.72 -19.28 0.17
N GLN A 340 15.06 -19.37 0.23
CA GLN A 340 15.98 -18.51 -0.53
C GLN A 340 15.83 -18.66 -2.05
N ASN A 341 15.44 -19.84 -2.54
CA ASN A 341 15.26 -20.12 -3.96
C ASN A 341 13.80 -20.00 -4.43
N TYR A 342 12.85 -19.81 -3.51
CA TYR A 342 11.42 -19.98 -3.79
C TYR A 342 10.89 -18.98 -4.80
N ALA A 343 11.28 -17.71 -4.70
CA ALA A 343 10.87 -16.68 -5.65
C ALA A 343 11.38 -16.96 -7.08
N ASN A 344 12.65 -17.39 -7.21
CA ASN A 344 13.23 -17.78 -8.48
C ASN A 344 12.50 -19.00 -9.08
N TYR A 345 12.20 -20.00 -8.24
CA TYR A 345 11.43 -21.18 -8.65
C TYR A 345 10.03 -20.81 -9.14
N ALA A 346 9.36 -19.89 -8.44
CA ALA A 346 8.05 -19.37 -8.81
C ALA A 346 8.09 -18.35 -9.96
N SER A 347 9.27 -18.05 -10.52
CA SER A 347 9.47 -17.04 -11.58
C SER A 347 8.95 -15.65 -11.21
N ILE A 348 9.06 -15.30 -9.92
CA ILE A 348 8.65 -14.01 -9.39
C ILE A 348 9.80 -13.02 -9.57
N ALA A 349 9.54 -11.93 -10.28
CA ALA A 349 10.52 -10.88 -10.48
C ALA A 349 10.79 -10.12 -9.17
N GLU A 350 12.05 -9.77 -8.93
CA GLU A 350 12.41 -8.84 -7.87
C GLU A 350 11.80 -7.46 -8.14
N ARG A 351 11.46 -6.76 -7.06
CA ARG A 351 11.00 -5.37 -7.13
C ARG A 351 12.09 -4.50 -7.75
N THR A 352 11.70 -3.67 -8.70
CA THR A 352 12.56 -2.60 -9.18
C THR A 352 12.53 -1.43 -8.20
N GLY A 353 13.66 -0.75 -8.05
CA GLY A 353 13.72 0.49 -7.28
C GLY A 353 12.74 1.52 -7.85
N ASP A 354 12.12 2.31 -6.97
CA ASP A 354 11.20 3.35 -7.43
C ASP A 354 11.96 4.36 -8.30
N GLY A 355 11.54 4.45 -9.56
CA GLY A 355 12.08 5.44 -10.49
C GLY A 355 11.69 6.86 -10.07
N GLN A 356 12.45 7.85 -10.53
CA GLN A 356 12.06 9.25 -10.31
C GLN A 356 10.71 9.54 -10.98
N VAL A 357 9.86 10.30 -10.28
CA VAL A 357 8.65 10.87 -10.89
C VAL A 357 9.06 12.04 -11.78
N LEU A 358 9.18 11.76 -13.07
CA LEU A 358 9.63 12.68 -14.11
C LEU A 358 8.52 12.99 -15.10
N ILE A 359 8.36 14.27 -15.43
CA ILE A 359 7.61 14.69 -16.62
C ILE A 359 8.54 15.43 -17.58
N PRO A 360 8.46 15.17 -18.89
CA PRO A 360 9.15 16.01 -19.87
C PRO A 360 8.72 17.48 -19.73
N LEU A 361 9.67 18.39 -19.90
CA LEU A 361 9.36 19.81 -19.94
C LEU A 361 8.87 20.17 -21.34
N THR A 362 7.56 20.26 -21.49
CA THR A 362 6.89 20.60 -22.76
C THR A 362 6.36 22.03 -22.73
N TRP A 363 5.99 22.56 -23.89
CA TRP A 363 5.31 23.86 -23.95
C TRP A 363 3.85 23.75 -23.46
N PRO A 364 3.36 24.69 -22.62
CA PRO A 364 2.02 24.62 -22.02
C PRO A 364 0.89 24.48 -23.04
N ASP A 365 -0.23 23.93 -22.58
CA ASP A 365 -1.42 23.78 -23.40
C ASP A 365 -2.03 25.12 -23.85
N GLY A 366 -2.74 25.06 -24.97
CA GLY A 366 -3.34 26.20 -25.65
C GLY A 366 -2.54 26.68 -26.85
N THR A 367 -3.09 27.66 -27.53
CA THR A 367 -2.47 28.28 -28.70
C THR A 367 -2.10 29.72 -28.42
N TYR A 368 -0.88 30.11 -28.80
CA TYR A 368 -0.34 31.42 -28.47
C TYR A 368 0.85 31.76 -29.37
N GLY A 369 1.24 33.02 -29.41
CA GLY A 369 2.43 33.52 -30.06
C GLY A 369 3.47 34.00 -29.05
N LEU A 370 4.74 33.79 -29.36
CA LEU A 370 5.87 34.35 -28.62
C LEU A 370 6.67 35.26 -29.55
N PRO A 371 7.21 36.40 -29.05
CA PRO A 371 8.24 37.13 -29.78
C PRO A 371 9.39 36.20 -30.17
N LYS A 372 9.82 36.25 -31.43
CA LYS A 372 10.92 35.41 -31.92
C LYS A 372 12.25 35.97 -31.42
N PRO A 373 13.10 35.17 -30.74
CA PRO A 373 14.47 35.57 -30.43
C PRO A 373 15.33 35.72 -31.69
N THR A 374 16.41 36.51 -31.63
CA THR A 374 17.40 36.59 -32.72
C THR A 374 18.06 35.25 -33.05
N SER A 375 18.10 34.31 -32.10
CA SER A 375 18.58 32.94 -32.27
C SER A 375 17.63 32.01 -33.01
N GLY A 376 16.39 32.42 -33.31
CA GLY A 376 15.36 31.55 -33.89
C GLY A 376 14.26 31.18 -32.89
N CYS A 377 13.22 30.49 -33.38
CA CYS A 377 12.15 30.00 -32.51
C CYS A 377 12.67 28.95 -31.51
N PRO A 378 12.05 28.84 -30.32
CA PRO A 378 12.49 27.88 -29.32
C PRO A 378 12.42 26.44 -29.80
N ASN A 379 13.26 25.58 -29.24
CA ASN A 379 13.13 24.12 -29.43
C ASN A 379 11.76 23.67 -28.89
N SER A 380 11.12 22.77 -29.64
CA SER A 380 9.80 22.24 -29.33
C SER A 380 9.59 20.91 -30.02
N GLU A 381 8.58 20.20 -29.55
CA GLU A 381 8.11 18.91 -30.07
C GLU A 381 7.26 19.07 -31.34
N PHE A 382 6.82 20.29 -31.60
CA PHE A 382 6.09 20.71 -32.78
C PHE A 382 6.92 21.73 -33.56
N THR A 383 6.54 21.97 -34.81
CA THR A 383 7.13 23.06 -35.60
C THR A 383 6.43 24.36 -35.26
N TRP A 384 7.17 25.43 -34.99
CA TRP A 384 6.64 26.79 -34.87
C TRP A 384 6.40 27.41 -36.25
N PRO A 385 5.15 27.66 -36.69
CA PRO A 385 4.90 28.65 -37.72
C PRO A 385 5.50 30.00 -37.34
N GLU A 386 6.24 30.60 -38.26
CA GLU A 386 6.82 31.91 -38.08
C GLU A 386 6.03 32.98 -38.82
N GLY A 387 5.97 34.17 -38.26
CA GLY A 387 5.34 35.33 -38.89
C GLY A 387 5.96 36.63 -38.45
N TYR A 388 5.50 37.74 -39.02
CA TYR A 388 5.87 39.07 -38.56
C TYR A 388 4.68 40.02 -38.59
N ARG A 389 4.69 41.01 -37.71
CA ARG A 389 3.79 42.17 -37.74
C ARG A 389 4.58 43.36 -38.22
N HIS A 390 4.04 44.04 -39.22
CA HIS A 390 4.54 45.32 -39.68
C HIS A 390 3.81 46.42 -38.92
N HIS A 391 4.56 47.36 -38.37
CA HIS A 391 4.04 48.55 -37.74
C HIS A 391 4.48 49.74 -38.58
N ASP A 392 3.49 50.43 -39.12
CA ASP A 392 3.65 51.75 -39.69
C ASP A 392 3.73 52.74 -38.52
N THR A 393 4.82 53.49 -38.44
CA THR A 393 5.07 54.43 -37.33
C THR A 393 5.01 55.86 -37.85
N GLU A 394 5.38 56.85 -37.05
CA GLU A 394 5.31 58.26 -37.46
C GLU A 394 6.08 58.54 -38.78
N ASP A 395 5.53 59.37 -39.65
CA ASP A 395 6.08 59.58 -41.00
C ASP A 395 7.02 60.79 -41.10
N ASP A 396 6.79 61.83 -40.30
CA ASP A 396 7.51 63.09 -40.43
C ASP A 396 8.74 63.16 -39.52
N ASN A 397 8.50 63.02 -38.21
CA ASN A 397 9.50 63.18 -37.14
C ASN A 397 9.70 61.88 -36.34
N SER A 398 9.67 60.72 -37.00
CA SER A 398 9.90 59.46 -36.30
C SER A 398 11.30 59.35 -35.72
N ASN A 399 11.35 58.81 -34.50
CA ASN A 399 12.56 58.51 -33.76
C ASN A 399 12.50 57.05 -33.24
N ASN A 400 12.20 56.11 -34.14
CA ASN A 400 12.24 54.69 -33.82
C ASN A 400 13.63 54.29 -33.34
N GLN A 401 13.67 53.64 -32.20
CA GLN A 401 14.89 53.10 -31.62
C GLN A 401 14.55 51.85 -30.82
N TRP A 402 15.49 50.92 -30.78
CA TRP A 402 15.43 49.74 -29.93
C TRP A 402 16.39 49.86 -28.76
N SER A 403 16.04 49.22 -27.65
CA SER A 403 16.98 49.02 -26.55
C SER A 403 18.23 48.29 -27.05
N ASN A 404 19.39 48.61 -26.49
CA ASN A 404 20.64 47.91 -26.82
C ASN A 404 21.21 47.27 -25.53
N PRO A 405 21.29 45.93 -25.44
CA PRO A 405 20.95 44.96 -26.49
C PRO A 405 19.44 44.71 -26.65
N LEU A 406 19.01 44.35 -27.86
CA LEU A 406 17.71 43.73 -28.14
C LEU A 406 17.94 42.29 -28.60
N ASN A 407 17.38 41.33 -27.86
CA ASN A 407 17.50 39.90 -28.19
C ASN A 407 16.28 39.34 -28.95
N LEU A 408 15.40 40.22 -29.42
CA LEU A 408 14.22 39.89 -30.22
C LEU A 408 14.49 40.17 -31.70
N ALA A 409 13.99 39.29 -32.56
CA ALA A 409 14.13 39.36 -33.99
C ALA A 409 13.19 40.39 -34.62
N GLY A 410 13.73 41.14 -35.57
CA GLY A 410 13.00 42.08 -36.40
C GLY A 410 13.92 43.16 -36.96
N SER A 411 13.32 44.27 -37.36
CA SER A 411 14.05 45.45 -37.80
C SER A 411 13.22 46.69 -37.54
N PHE A 412 13.85 47.83 -37.31
CA PHE A 412 13.23 49.13 -37.47
C PHE A 412 13.92 49.93 -38.58
N SER A 413 13.16 50.80 -39.23
CA SER A 413 13.61 51.83 -40.15
C SER A 413 13.05 53.17 -39.68
N ARG A 414 13.34 54.25 -40.43
CA ARG A 414 12.93 55.61 -40.06
C ARG A 414 11.43 55.66 -39.68
N ASN A 415 10.55 55.17 -40.55
CA ASN A 415 9.09 55.29 -40.36
C ASN A 415 8.41 53.95 -40.12
N ASN A 416 9.14 52.85 -39.93
CA ASN A 416 8.53 51.53 -39.81
C ASN A 416 9.25 50.64 -38.81
N MET A 417 8.54 49.66 -38.24
CA MET A 417 9.17 48.55 -37.53
C MET A 417 8.52 47.20 -37.88
N ARG A 418 9.27 46.13 -37.64
CA ARG A 418 8.85 44.73 -37.80
C ARG A 418 9.19 43.96 -36.55
N HIS A 419 8.21 43.24 -36.02
CA HIS A 419 8.39 42.26 -34.95
C HIS A 419 8.08 40.86 -35.48
N HIS A 420 8.98 39.92 -35.21
CA HIS A 420 8.81 38.53 -35.62
C HIS A 420 8.25 37.69 -34.48
N PHE A 421 7.49 36.66 -34.82
CA PHE A 421 6.81 35.79 -33.87
C PHE A 421 6.98 34.32 -34.21
N CYS A 422 6.93 33.50 -33.17
CA CYS A 422 6.80 32.05 -33.21
C CYS A 422 5.40 31.71 -32.72
N MET A 423 4.60 31.05 -33.56
CA MET A 423 3.19 30.75 -33.25
C MET A 423 3.00 29.28 -32.92
N LYS A 424 2.48 28.97 -31.73
CA LYS A 424 2.00 27.63 -31.36
C LYS A 424 0.56 27.52 -31.80
N THR A 425 0.33 26.79 -32.88
CA THR A 425 -1.00 26.59 -33.47
C THR A 425 -1.66 25.29 -33.01
N THR A 426 -0.89 24.41 -32.38
CA THR A 426 -1.37 23.15 -31.79
C THR A 426 -1.74 23.38 -30.32
N SER A 427 -3.00 23.10 -29.96
CA SER A 427 -3.48 23.32 -28.59
C SER A 427 -2.87 22.33 -27.60
N VAL A 428 -2.89 21.04 -27.91
CA VAL A 428 -2.35 19.96 -27.05
C VAL A 428 -1.30 19.22 -27.85
N VAL A 429 -0.09 19.12 -27.32
CA VAL A 429 1.04 18.43 -27.98
C VAL A 429 0.97 16.93 -27.73
N ASP A 430 0.74 16.53 -26.48
CA ASP A 430 0.53 15.14 -26.07
C ASP A 430 -0.53 15.11 -24.96
N SER A 431 -1.58 14.32 -25.16
CA SER A 431 -2.68 14.21 -24.20
C SER A 431 -2.25 13.62 -22.85
N ASN A 432 -1.13 12.90 -22.79
CA ASN A 432 -0.60 12.31 -21.57
C ASN A 432 0.37 13.23 -20.83
N LEU A 433 0.81 14.33 -21.46
CA LEU A 433 1.76 15.31 -20.92
C LEU A 433 1.16 16.72 -20.85
N GLN A 434 -0.16 16.79 -20.74
CA GLN A 434 -0.89 18.05 -20.59
C GLN A 434 -0.43 18.76 -19.33
N TRP A 435 -0.09 20.05 -19.46
CA TRP A 435 0.19 20.89 -18.32
C TRP A 435 -0.20 22.34 -18.61
N SER A 436 -0.71 23.00 -17.57
CA SER A 436 -1.16 24.38 -17.64
C SER A 436 -0.01 25.35 -17.38
N TRP A 437 -0.19 26.58 -17.87
CA TRP A 437 0.61 27.72 -17.42
C TRP A 437 0.55 27.81 -15.90
N GLN A 438 1.73 27.83 -15.27
CA GLN A 438 1.84 28.03 -13.84
C GLN A 438 1.33 29.43 -13.45
N PRO A 439 0.98 29.69 -12.18
CA PRO A 439 0.60 31.03 -11.75
C PRO A 439 1.71 32.06 -12.05
N GLY A 440 1.38 33.11 -12.79
CA GLY A 440 2.34 34.14 -13.18
C GLY A 440 1.79 35.14 -14.19
N SER A 441 2.58 36.16 -14.49
CA SER A 441 2.30 37.13 -15.55
C SER A 441 3.16 36.81 -16.76
N TYR A 442 2.53 36.54 -17.90
CA TYR A 442 3.21 36.12 -19.12
C TYR A 442 2.90 37.09 -20.26
N CYS A 443 3.94 37.55 -20.95
CA CYS A 443 3.79 38.34 -22.16
C CYS A 443 3.70 37.40 -23.36
N ILE A 444 2.49 36.95 -23.69
CA ILE A 444 2.23 36.10 -24.86
C ILE A 444 1.15 36.70 -25.75
N TYR A 445 1.26 36.44 -27.04
CA TYR A 445 0.33 36.93 -28.05
C TYR A 445 -0.81 35.94 -28.24
N LYS A 446 -2.02 36.46 -28.42
CA LYS A 446 -3.21 35.63 -28.65
C LYS A 446 -3.17 35.02 -30.06
N TYR A 447 -3.44 33.71 -30.15
CA TYR A 447 -3.76 33.04 -31.42
C TYR A 447 -5.13 32.37 -31.28
N ASN A 448 -6.12 32.83 -32.07
CA ASN A 448 -7.54 32.46 -31.96
C ASN A 448 -8.18 32.77 -30.60
N SER A 449 -7.87 31.98 -29.58
CA SER A 449 -8.35 32.09 -28.19
C SER A 449 -7.15 32.12 -27.23
N CYS A 450 -7.28 32.82 -26.10
CA CYS A 450 -6.26 32.73 -25.05
C CYS A 450 -6.20 31.31 -24.48
N PRO A 451 -5.02 30.85 -24.02
CA PRO A 451 -4.92 29.63 -23.24
C PRO A 451 -5.85 29.62 -22.02
N ALA A 452 -6.10 28.43 -21.46
CA ALA A 452 -6.94 28.31 -20.27
C ALA A 452 -6.33 29.12 -19.09
N GLY A 453 -7.20 29.76 -18.29
CA GLY A 453 -6.81 30.60 -17.16
C GLY A 453 -6.33 32.01 -17.52
N GLN A 454 -6.04 32.25 -18.80
CA GLN A 454 -5.50 33.50 -19.31
C GLN A 454 -6.61 34.44 -19.82
N ARG A 455 -6.56 35.73 -19.47
CA ARG A 455 -7.54 36.75 -19.88
C ARG A 455 -6.90 37.84 -20.74
N ASN A 456 -7.62 38.31 -21.76
CA ASN A 456 -7.24 39.53 -22.47
C ASN A 456 -7.18 40.70 -21.48
N ASP A 457 -6.01 41.29 -21.26
CA ASP A 457 -5.93 42.62 -20.66
C ASP A 457 -6.26 43.65 -21.73
N SER A 458 -7.18 44.57 -21.44
CA SER A 458 -7.89 45.36 -22.45
C SER A 458 -7.09 46.52 -23.06
N ASN A 459 -5.77 46.61 -22.82
CA ASN A 459 -4.98 47.78 -23.21
C ASN A 459 -3.75 47.52 -24.08
N GLU A 460 -3.44 46.27 -24.43
CA GLU A 460 -2.54 45.81 -25.49
C GLU A 460 -2.43 44.29 -25.31
N GLU A 461 -1.99 43.53 -26.31
CA GLU A 461 -1.92 42.04 -26.30
C GLU A 461 -1.04 41.46 -25.17
N LEU A 462 -1.49 41.59 -23.93
CA LEU A 462 -0.89 41.10 -22.70
C LEU A 462 -1.96 40.31 -21.95
N VAL A 463 -1.52 39.21 -21.35
CA VAL A 463 -2.43 38.29 -20.68
C VAL A 463 -1.93 38.01 -19.27
N SER A 464 -2.73 38.37 -18.27
CA SER A 464 -2.46 38.06 -16.86
C SER A 464 -3.36 36.93 -16.35
N LEU A 465 -2.81 36.07 -15.50
CA LEU A 465 -3.57 35.13 -14.66
C LEU A 465 -4.04 35.90 -13.42
N GLY A 466 -5.34 36.22 -13.36
CA GLY A 466 -5.92 36.85 -12.18
C GLY A 466 -5.98 35.86 -11.01
N GLN A 467 -5.25 36.15 -9.93
CA GLN A 467 -5.45 35.48 -8.64
C GLN A 467 -6.91 35.66 -8.21
N ARG A 468 -7.65 34.55 -8.04
CA ARG A 468 -8.88 34.59 -7.24
C ARG A 468 -8.46 34.85 -5.80
N ARG A 469 -9.00 35.92 -5.21
CA ARG A 469 -8.97 36.14 -3.77
C ARG A 469 -9.83 35.11 -3.06
#